data_AF-A0A529G0Y5-F1
#
_entry.id   AF-A0A529G0Y5-F1
#
_cell.length_a   1.000
_cell.length_b   1.000
_cell.length_c   1.000
_cell.angle_alpha   90.00
_cell.angle_beta   90.00
_cell.angle_gamma   90.00
#
_symmetry.space_group_name_H-M   'P 1'
#
loop_
_entity.id
_entity.type
_entity.pdbx_description
1 polymer ?
#
loop_
_entity_poly.entity_id
_entity_poly.type
_entity_poly.pdbx_seq_one_letter_code
_entity_poly.pdbx_strand_id
1 'polypeptide(L)' 'MTVSGTNEAITSRNGIRFLPDQVAASWPSERRIASFEHQPPVEALDQTLRNIADRYGTGTKDFVAMQLEYPKQGASQ' A
#
# COMPACT_ATOMS: atom_id res chain seq x y z
N MET A 1 -4.37 -9.59 -12.19
CA MET A 1 -3.30 -8.98 -12.99
C MET A 1 -2.13 -8.70 -12.07
N THR A 2 -1.03 -9.41 -12.26
CA THR A 2 0.18 -9.32 -11.43
C THR A 2 1.17 -8.36 -12.07
N VAL A 3 1.81 -7.53 -11.25
CA VAL A 3 2.78 -6.51 -11.69
C VAL A 3 4.15 -6.76 -11.08
N SER A 4 5.20 -6.45 -11.84
CA SER A 4 6.59 -6.55 -11.40
C SER A 4 7.45 -5.44 -12.01
N GLY A 5 8.60 -5.14 -11.39
CA GLY A 5 9.60 -4.25 -11.98
C GLY A 5 10.31 -4.86 -13.20
N THR A 6 10.21 -6.17 -13.40
CA THR A 6 10.82 -6.92 -14.51
C THR A 6 9.81 -7.86 -15.15
N ASN A 7 10.09 -8.33 -16.37
CA ASN A 7 9.30 -9.39 -17.01
C ASN A 7 9.84 -10.79 -16.70
N GLU A 8 10.78 -10.89 -15.77
CA GLU A 8 11.41 -12.15 -15.40
C GLU A 8 10.51 -12.92 -14.45
N ALA A 9 10.49 -14.24 -14.61
CA ALA A 9 9.78 -15.10 -13.70
C ALA A 9 10.52 -15.21 -12.37
N ILE A 10 9.82 -14.96 -11.25
CA ILE A 10 10.37 -15.12 -9.90
C ILE A 10 9.82 -16.38 -9.24
N THR A 11 10.65 -17.09 -8.50
CA THR A 11 10.24 -18.29 -7.76
C THR A 11 9.97 -17.93 -6.30
N SER A 12 8.78 -18.28 -5.82
CA SER A 12 8.40 -18.14 -4.42
C SER A 12 9.26 -19.02 -3.52
N ARG A 13 9.32 -18.70 -2.23
CA ARG A 13 9.98 -19.55 -1.23
C ARG A 13 9.46 -21.00 -1.23
N ASN A 14 8.20 -21.20 -1.65
CA ASN A 14 7.55 -22.51 -1.71
C ASN A 14 7.61 -23.14 -3.11
N GLY A 15 8.47 -22.65 -4.02
CA GLY A 15 8.71 -23.24 -5.34
C GLY A 15 7.70 -22.86 -6.43
N ILE A 16 6.74 -21.97 -6.14
CA ILE A 16 5.77 -21.50 -7.14
C ILE A 16 6.43 -20.46 -8.04
N ARG A 17 6.36 -20.66 -9.36
CA ARG A 17 6.90 -19.72 -10.34
C ARG A 17 5.85 -18.68 -10.72
N PHE A 18 6.13 -17.41 -10.46
CA PHE A 18 5.29 -16.29 -10.85
C PHE A 18 5.82 -15.64 -12.13
N LEU A 19 4.98 -15.56 -13.15
CA LEU A 19 5.22 -14.77 -14.36
C LEU A 19 4.31 -13.53 -14.28
N PRO A 20 4.86 -12.31 -14.31
CA PRO A 20 4.05 -11.10 -14.26
C PRO A 20 3.28 -10.90 -15.57
N ASP A 21 2.03 -10.42 -15.45
CA ASP A 21 1.23 -10.05 -16.62
C ASP A 21 1.72 -8.73 -17.23
N GLN A 22 2.24 -7.83 -16.38
CA GLN A 22 2.72 -6.50 -16.79
C GLN A 22 3.97 -6.04 -16.05
N VAL A 23 4.81 -5.24 -16.72
CA VAL A 23 5.98 -4.58 -16.16
C VAL A 23 5.61 -3.16 -15.73
N ALA A 24 5.91 -2.77 -14.49
CA ALA A 24 5.51 -1.46 -13.93
C ALA A 24 6.05 -0.26 -14.75
N ALA A 25 7.20 -0.42 -15.43
CA ALA A 25 7.76 0.60 -16.30
C ALA A 25 6.90 0.91 -17.54
N SER A 26 6.02 0.00 -17.97
CA SER A 26 5.12 0.22 -19.11
C SER A 26 3.81 0.93 -18.73
N TRP A 27 3.61 1.27 -17.46
CA TRP A 27 2.38 1.92 -16.99
C TRP A 27 2.38 3.43 -17.27
N PRO A 28 1.22 4.00 -17.68
CA PRO A 28 1.03 5.44 -17.71
C PRO A 28 1.40 6.08 -16.37
N SER A 29 2.01 7.27 -16.42
CA SER A 29 2.43 8.03 -15.23
C SER A 29 1.31 8.18 -14.20
N GLU A 30 0.07 8.42 -14.65
CA GLU A 30 -1.09 8.57 -13.77
C GLU A 30 -1.48 7.30 -13.01
N ARG A 31 -1.04 6.12 -13.49
CA ARG A 31 -1.32 4.81 -12.87
C ARG A 31 -0.16 4.30 -12.04
N ARG A 32 1.04 4.88 -12.19
CA ARG A 32 2.18 4.52 -11.35
C ARG A 32 1.92 5.08 -9.95
N ILE A 33 1.80 4.17 -8.98
CA ILE A 33 1.84 4.55 -7.57
C ILE A 33 3.21 5.19 -7.36
N ALA A 34 3.23 6.43 -6.86
CA ALA A 34 4.48 7.10 -6.52
C ALA A 34 5.30 6.15 -5.64
N SER A 35 6.56 5.94 -5.99
CA SER A 35 7.42 5.10 -5.18
C SER A 35 7.53 5.77 -3.81
N PHE A 36 6.98 5.12 -2.77
CA PHE A 36 7.18 5.50 -1.38
C PHE A 36 8.60 5.09 -0.99
N GLU A 37 9.59 5.66 -1.68
CA GLU A 37 10.97 5.25 -1.49
C GLU A 37 11.39 5.64 -0.08
N HIS A 38 11.83 4.63 0.67
CA HIS A 38 12.43 4.71 2.01
C HIS A 38 11.47 4.83 3.20
N GLN A 39 10.14 4.71 3.03
CA GLN A 39 9.21 4.66 4.17
C GLN A 39 8.53 3.28 4.29
N PRO A 40 8.60 2.62 5.47
CA PRO A 40 7.81 1.42 5.74
C PRO A 40 6.31 1.66 5.48
N PRO A 41 5.58 0.73 4.83
CA PRO A 41 4.18 0.91 4.49
C PRO A 41 3.28 1.28 5.68
N VAL A 42 3.58 0.75 6.87
CA VAL A 42 2.86 1.05 8.11
C VAL A 42 2.99 2.53 8.49
N GLU A 43 4.18 3.11 8.35
CA GLU A 43 4.44 4.51 8.68
C GLU A 43 3.80 5.45 7.67
N ALA A 44 3.81 5.07 6.38
CA ALA A 44 3.16 5.83 5.33
C ALA A 44 1.62 5.87 5.52
N LEU A 45 1.02 4.75 5.93
CA LEU A 45 -0.40 4.68 6.25
C LEU A 45 -0.74 5.49 7.50
N ASP A 46 0.05 5.38 8.56
CA ASP A 46 -0.12 6.19 9.78
C ASP A 46 -0.06 7.69 9.47
N GLN A 47 0.90 8.14 8.65
CA GLN A 47 0.99 9.53 8.24
C GLN A 47 -0.23 9.97 7.41
N THR A 48 -0.70 9.12 6.51
CA THR A 48 -1.89 9.41 5.70
C THR A 48 -3.13 9.58 6.58
N LEU A 49 -3.31 8.70 7.58
CA LEU A 49 -4.41 8.78 8.54
C LEU A 49 -4.30 10.06 9.41
N ARG A 50 -3.10 10.47 9.83
CA ARG A 50 -2.89 11.77 10.49
C ARG A 50 -3.35 12.93 9.60
N ASN A 51 -2.92 12.96 8.34
CA ASN A 51 -3.29 14.01 7.39
C ASN A 51 -4.82 14.07 7.15
N ILE A 52 -5.51 12.92 7.13
CA ILE A 52 -6.98 12.85 7.04
C ILE A 52 -7.61 13.46 8.29
N ALA A 53 -7.09 13.17 9.48
CA ALA A 53 -7.59 13.75 10.72
C ALA A 53 -7.42 15.27 10.75
N ASP A 54 -6.26 15.78 10.33
CA ASP A 54 -5.97 17.22 10.29
C ASP A 54 -6.92 17.98 9.36
N ARG A 55 -7.32 17.35 8.24
CA ARG A 55 -8.19 17.98 7.24
C ARG A 55 -9.69 17.78 7.49
N TYR A 56 -10.07 16.62 8.02
CA TYR A 56 -11.48 16.17 8.05
C TYR A 56 -11.94 15.68 9.43
N GLY A 57 -11.10 15.80 10.46
CA GLY A 57 -11.39 15.39 11.83
C GLY A 57 -11.12 13.90 12.09
N THR A 58 -11.00 13.59 13.38
CA THR A 58 -10.67 12.24 13.88
C THR A 58 -11.72 11.19 13.55
N GLY A 59 -13.01 11.56 13.50
CA GLY A 59 -14.09 10.64 13.12
C GLY A 59 -13.94 10.12 11.69
N THR A 60 -13.55 10.98 10.75
CA THR A 60 -13.29 10.58 9.36
C THR A 60 -12.07 9.67 9.27
N LYS A 61 -10.99 9.98 9.98
CA LYS A 61 -9.81 9.10 10.09
C LYS A 61 -10.21 7.70 10.57
N ASP A 62 -10.96 7.64 11.66
CA ASP A 62 -11.36 6.39 12.30
C ASP A 62 -12.25 5.53 11.40
N PHE A 63 -13.15 6.16 10.64
CA PHE A 63 -13.98 5.48 9.66
C PHE A 63 -13.14 4.90 8.51
N VAL A 64 -12.18 5.65 7.98
CA VAL A 64 -11.27 5.16 6.93
C VAL A 64 -10.40 4.02 7.44
N ALA A 65 -9.84 4.14 8.65
CA ALA A 65 -9.05 3.07 9.26
C ALA A 65 -9.85 1.78 9.40
N MET A 66 -11.13 1.86 9.79
CA MET A 66 -12.02 0.71 9.90
C MET A 66 -12.26 0.01 8.56
N GLN A 67 -12.42 0.74 7.46
CA GLN A 67 -12.61 0.15 6.12
C GLN A 67 -11.40 -0.67 5.65
N LEU A 68 -10.21 -0.29 6.12
CA LEU A 68 -8.96 -0.97 5.83
C LEU A 68 -8.63 -2.06 6.85
N GLU A 69 -9.51 -2.29 7.82
CA GLU A 69 -9.29 -3.18 8.97
C GLU A 69 -8.00 -2.85 9.73
N TYR A 70 -7.60 -1.57 9.68
CA TYR A 70 -6.32 -1.12 10.22
C TYR A 70 -6.45 -0.93 11.74
N PRO A 71 -5.55 -1.53 12.54
CA PRO A 71 -5.66 -1.49 14.00
C PRO A 71 -5.65 -0.04 14.49
N LYS A 72 -6.69 0.33 15.23
CA LYS A 72 -6.71 1.60 15.94
C LYS A 72 -5.63 1.54 17.02
N GLN A 73 -4.53 2.27 16.83
CA GLN A 73 -3.57 2.54 17.90
C GLN A 73 -4.32 3.26 19.03
N GLY A 74 -4.78 2.51 20.03
CA GLY A 74 -5.67 3.00 21.09
C GLY A 74 -6.80 2.05 21.51
N ALA A 75 -7.07 0.97 20.77
CA ALA A 75 -7.97 -0.10 21.23
C ALA A 75 -7.19 -1.24 21.91
N SER A 76 -6.23 -0.88 22.77
CA SER A 76 -5.69 -1.81 23.76
C SER A 76 -6.43 -1.51 25.07
N GLN A 77 -7.37 -2.39 25.42
CA GLN A 77 -7.94 -2.46 26.77
C GLN A 77 -6.90 -3.06 27.73
#